data_AF-A0A0S6UYN2-F1
#
_entry.id   AF-A0A0S6UYN2-F1
#
_cell.length_a   1.000
_cell.length_b   1.000
_cell.length_c   1.000
_cell.angle_alpha   90.00
_cell.angle_beta   90.00
_cell.angle_gamma   90.00
#
_symmetry.space_group_name_H-M   'P 1'
#
loop_
_entity.id
_entity.type
_entity.pdbx_description
1 polymer ?
#
loop_
_entity_poly.entity_id
_entity_poly.type
_entity_poly.pdbx_seq_one_letter_code
_entity_poly.pdbx_strand_id
1 'polypeptide(L)'
;MLETALRLSGAIGPTASVVWASPLRDDDFREYRDMAALTKAGIDSLKKPLAEFWPARGPVWDAIGVSTERTPVFVEAKAHIPEAASPATMASPQSFELIEKSLSEARKFYAPNASAIWTNVFYQYANRLAHHYFLTRFNGLKSSLVFLYFVNAMDMQGPVTEEEWHGAIRLIHAVLGLPKDLRSRGVFDAFVDVKRLRHGAGSQPLY
;
A
#
# COMPACT_ATOMS: atom_id res chain seq x y z
N MET A 1 5.35 -17.20 1.20
CA MET A 1 5.13 -16.62 -0.16
C MET A 1 4.95 -15.12 -0.09
N LEU A 2 3.95 -14.58 0.63
CA LEU A 2 3.85 -13.14 0.84
C LEU A 2 5.14 -12.58 1.47
N GLU A 3 5.62 -13.16 2.56
CA GLU A 3 6.91 -12.74 3.15
C GLU A 3 8.08 -12.87 2.19
N THR A 4 8.08 -13.88 1.32
CA THR A 4 9.10 -14.05 0.29
C THR A 4 9.06 -12.88 -0.69
N ALA A 5 7.88 -12.50 -1.16
CA ALA A 5 7.70 -11.34 -2.04
C ALA A 5 8.12 -10.03 -1.34
N LEU A 6 7.79 -9.87 -0.05
CA LEU A 6 8.21 -8.71 0.74
C LEU A 6 9.74 -8.63 0.92
N ARG A 7 10.41 -9.76 1.11
CA ARG A 7 11.89 -9.81 1.18
C ARG A 7 12.52 -9.51 -0.18
N LEU A 8 11.97 -10.07 -1.25
CA LEU A 8 12.47 -9.85 -2.63
C LEU A 8 12.30 -8.39 -3.07
N SER A 9 11.20 -7.73 -2.70
CA SER A 9 11.02 -6.30 -2.99
C SER A 9 11.90 -5.39 -2.14
N GLY A 10 12.39 -5.90 -0.99
CA GLY A 10 13.14 -5.13 0.01
C GLY A 10 12.24 -4.41 1.03
N ALA A 11 10.93 -4.69 1.05
CA ALA A 11 9.99 -4.10 2.00
C ALA A 11 10.30 -4.47 3.46
N ILE A 12 10.93 -5.63 3.66
CA ILE A 12 11.45 -6.11 4.95
C ILE A 12 12.86 -6.69 4.75
N GLY A 13 13.67 -6.74 5.81
CA GLY A 13 15.01 -7.33 5.76
C GLY A 13 15.04 -8.79 5.31
N PRO A 14 16.18 -9.28 4.81
CA PRO A 14 16.31 -10.59 4.15
C PRO A 14 15.99 -11.78 5.06
N THR A 15 16.10 -11.60 6.38
CA THR A 15 15.78 -12.59 7.41
C THR A 15 14.55 -12.21 8.24
N ALA A 16 13.96 -11.04 7.99
CA ALA A 16 12.83 -10.54 8.76
C ALA A 16 11.53 -11.26 8.38
N SER A 17 10.61 -11.39 9.32
CA SER A 17 9.22 -11.83 9.09
C SER A 17 8.25 -10.72 9.48
N VAL A 18 6.96 -10.91 9.20
CA VAL A 18 5.91 -9.95 9.57
C VAL A 18 4.92 -10.61 10.51
N VAL A 19 4.70 -9.99 11.66
CA VAL A 19 3.57 -10.31 12.53
C VAL A 19 2.36 -9.56 12.01
N TRP A 20 1.44 -10.27 11.35
CA TRP A 20 0.23 -9.69 10.78
C TRP A 20 -0.82 -9.42 11.85
N ALA A 21 -1.43 -8.23 11.78
CA ALA A 21 -2.50 -7.80 12.68
C ALA A 21 -3.85 -7.64 11.96
N SER A 22 -3.81 -7.59 10.63
CA SER A 22 -4.97 -7.50 9.73
C SER A 22 -4.57 -7.98 8.34
N PRO A 23 -5.44 -8.69 7.60
CA PRO A 23 -6.70 -9.27 8.05
C PRO A 23 -6.43 -10.60 8.80
N LEU A 24 -7.18 -10.89 9.86
CA LEU A 24 -7.07 -12.13 10.62
C LEU A 24 -8.40 -12.90 10.61
N ARG A 25 -8.33 -14.24 10.58
CA ARG A 25 -9.53 -15.10 10.51
C ARG A 25 -10.46 -14.93 11.72
N ASP A 26 -9.88 -14.79 12.90
CA ASP A 26 -10.59 -14.60 14.17
C ASP A 26 -11.17 -13.18 14.35
N ASP A 27 -10.86 -12.28 13.42
CA ASP A 27 -11.39 -10.91 13.29
C ASP A 27 -12.13 -10.75 11.95
N ASP A 28 -12.75 -11.83 11.45
CA ASP A 28 -13.54 -11.90 10.21
C ASP A 28 -12.87 -11.27 8.98
N PHE A 29 -11.54 -11.37 8.90
CA PHE A 29 -10.72 -10.74 7.86
C PHE A 29 -10.95 -9.22 7.72
N ARG A 30 -11.29 -8.57 8.82
CA ARG A 30 -11.60 -7.14 8.86
C ARG A 30 -10.41 -6.30 8.39
N GLU A 31 -10.71 -5.34 7.52
CA GLU A 31 -9.78 -4.31 7.10
C GLU A 31 -9.93 -3.05 7.96
N TYR A 32 -8.83 -2.33 8.14
CA TYR A 32 -8.74 -1.21 9.07
C TYR A 32 -8.32 0.08 8.36
N ARG A 33 -8.72 1.21 8.96
CA ARG A 33 -8.33 2.56 8.54
C ARG A 33 -8.07 3.47 9.74
N ASP A 34 -7.60 4.67 9.47
CA ASP A 34 -7.39 5.76 10.45
C ASP A 34 -6.57 5.29 11.67
N MET A 35 -6.86 5.82 12.86
CA MET A 35 -6.13 5.46 14.09
C MET A 35 -6.20 3.96 14.40
N ALA A 36 -7.28 3.27 14.06
CA ALA A 36 -7.38 1.83 14.29
C ALA A 36 -6.36 1.04 13.45
N ALA A 37 -6.12 1.47 12.20
CA ALA A 37 -5.04 0.90 11.38
C ALA A 37 -3.66 1.19 11.98
N LEU A 38 -3.44 2.39 12.51
CA LEU A 38 -2.17 2.75 13.16
C LEU A 38 -1.91 1.91 14.42
N THR A 39 -2.93 1.70 15.25
CA THR A 39 -2.84 0.80 16.42
C THR A 39 -2.51 -0.64 16.01
N LYS A 40 -3.16 -1.17 14.95
CA LYS A 40 -2.82 -2.50 14.40
C LYS A 40 -1.38 -2.58 13.89
N ALA A 41 -0.81 -1.45 13.46
CA ALA A 41 0.58 -1.35 13.03
C ALA A 41 1.58 -1.08 14.18
N GLY A 42 1.14 -1.14 15.45
CA GLY A 42 1.97 -0.88 16.62
C GLY A 42 2.35 0.59 16.83
N ILE A 43 1.56 1.52 16.28
CA ILE A 43 1.78 2.97 16.40
C ILE A 43 0.77 3.53 17.40
N ASP A 44 1.21 3.69 18.65
CA ASP A 44 0.36 4.16 19.75
C ASP A 44 0.40 5.68 19.95
N SER A 45 1.44 6.34 19.43
CA SER A 45 1.64 7.78 19.60
C SER A 45 2.10 8.46 18.32
N LEU A 46 1.52 9.62 18.04
CA LEU A 46 1.89 10.48 16.93
C LEU A 46 2.35 11.83 17.49
N LYS A 47 3.42 12.39 16.90
CA LYS A 47 3.84 13.78 17.17
C LYS A 47 2.80 14.78 16.63
N LYS A 48 2.19 14.45 15.50
CA LYS A 48 1.15 15.23 14.82
C LYS A 48 -0.10 14.37 14.62
N PRO A 49 -1.26 14.77 15.16
CA PRO A 49 -2.50 14.01 15.04
C PRO A 49 -2.89 13.76 13.57
N LEU A 50 -3.46 12.60 13.29
CA LEU A 50 -3.94 12.28 11.94
C LEU A 50 -4.99 13.29 11.45
N ALA A 51 -5.86 13.78 12.34
CA ALA A 51 -6.89 14.75 11.99
C ALA A 51 -6.34 16.11 11.51
N GLU A 52 -5.08 16.46 11.80
CA GLU A 52 -4.41 17.65 11.25
C GLU A 52 -3.92 17.44 9.82
N PHE A 53 -3.86 16.19 9.35
CA PHE A 53 -3.33 15.81 8.05
C PHE A 53 -4.37 15.17 7.13
N TRP A 54 -5.33 14.41 7.64
CA TRP A 54 -6.33 13.75 6.81
C TRP A 54 -7.70 13.78 7.49
N PRO A 55 -8.80 14.03 6.75
CA PRO A 55 -10.14 13.94 7.32
C PRO A 55 -10.42 12.51 7.78
N ALA A 56 -11.38 12.36 8.70
CA ALA A 56 -11.83 11.05 9.11
C ALA A 56 -12.27 10.23 7.88
N ARG A 57 -12.11 8.90 7.96
CA ARG A 57 -12.39 7.95 6.88
C ARG A 57 -11.33 7.97 5.78
N GLY A 58 -10.06 7.89 6.19
CA GLY A 58 -8.92 7.69 5.30
C GLY A 58 -8.86 6.31 4.64
N PRO A 59 -7.70 5.94 4.08
CA PRO A 59 -7.51 4.70 3.35
C PRO A 59 -7.80 3.50 4.25
N VAL A 60 -8.59 2.57 3.71
CA VAL A 60 -8.68 1.20 4.22
C VAL A 60 -7.49 0.43 3.67
N TRP A 61 -6.85 -0.39 4.51
CA TRP A 61 -5.67 -1.17 4.16
C TRP A 61 -6.02 -2.65 4.04
N ASP A 62 -5.61 -3.27 2.94
CA ASP A 62 -5.83 -4.70 2.68
C ASP A 62 -5.07 -5.58 3.67
N ALA A 63 -3.87 -5.16 4.09
CA ALA A 63 -3.15 -5.81 5.20
C ALA A 63 -2.28 -4.83 6.01
N ILE A 64 -2.13 -5.16 7.29
CA ILE A 64 -1.33 -4.40 8.26
C ILE A 64 -0.55 -5.39 9.12
N GLY A 65 0.73 -5.13 9.30
CA GLY A 65 1.57 -5.89 10.21
C GLY A 65 2.76 -5.10 10.72
N VAL A 66 3.56 -5.77 11.55
CA VAL A 66 4.82 -5.22 12.08
C VAL A 66 5.93 -6.23 11.80
N SER A 67 7.00 -5.77 11.15
CA SER A 67 8.15 -6.64 10.90
C SER A 67 8.86 -6.99 12.21
N THR A 68 9.64 -8.08 12.23
CA THR A 68 10.52 -8.41 13.36
C THR A 68 11.58 -7.34 13.66
N GLU A 69 11.83 -6.45 12.69
CA GLU A 69 12.70 -5.27 12.83
C GLU A 69 11.94 -4.05 13.39
N ARG A 70 10.70 -4.25 13.83
CA ARG A 70 9.78 -3.23 14.37
C ARG A 70 9.40 -2.14 13.37
N THR A 71 9.40 -2.47 12.07
CA THR A 71 8.90 -1.56 11.03
C THR A 71 7.42 -1.85 10.77
N PRO A 72 6.51 -0.88 10.95
CA PRO A 72 5.14 -0.96 10.46
C PRO A 72 5.09 -1.27 8.96
N VAL A 73 4.25 -2.22 8.56
CA VAL A 73 4.04 -2.61 7.16
C VAL A 73 2.57 -2.41 6.81
N PHE A 74 2.30 -1.53 5.84
CA PHE A 74 0.97 -1.29 5.29
C PHE A 74 0.93 -1.78 3.85
N VAL A 75 -0.10 -2.55 3.50
CA VAL A 75 -0.26 -3.17 2.18
C VAL A 75 -1.52 -2.67 1.50
N GLU A 76 -1.39 -2.28 0.24
CA GLU A 76 -2.48 -2.15 -0.73
C GLU A 76 -2.31 -3.24 -1.79
N ALA A 77 -3.29 -4.13 -1.92
CA ALA A 77 -3.27 -5.25 -2.84
C ALA A 77 -4.14 -4.98 -4.08
N LYS A 78 -3.70 -5.49 -5.24
CA LYS A 78 -4.46 -5.44 -6.50
C LYS A 78 -4.39 -6.79 -7.20
N ALA A 79 -5.54 -7.24 -7.72
CA ALA A 79 -5.64 -8.49 -8.45
C ALA A 79 -5.79 -8.28 -9.96
N HIS A 80 -6.23 -7.10 -10.40
CA HIS A 80 -6.31 -6.77 -11.82
C HIS A 80 -6.03 -5.29 -12.14
N ILE A 81 -5.52 -4.99 -13.35
CA ILE A 81 -5.08 -3.64 -13.74
C ILE A 81 -6.19 -2.58 -13.64
N PRO A 82 -7.45 -2.86 -14.04
CA PRO A 82 -8.51 -1.85 -13.91
C PRO A 82 -8.76 -1.32 -12.48
N GLU A 83 -8.52 -2.12 -11.43
CA GLU A 83 -8.64 -1.66 -10.03
C GLU A 83 -7.60 -0.58 -9.70
N ALA A 84 -6.45 -0.59 -10.37
CA ALA A 84 -5.40 0.39 -10.13
C ALA A 84 -5.83 1.79 -10.63
N ALA A 85 -6.68 1.87 -11.66
CA ALA A 85 -7.20 3.11 -12.25
C ALA A 85 -8.35 3.73 -11.44
N SER A 86 -8.11 3.97 -10.15
CA SER A 86 -9.11 4.57 -9.27
C SER A 86 -9.54 5.97 -9.76
N PRO A 87 -10.83 6.32 -9.63
CA PRO A 87 -11.33 7.65 -9.99
C PRO A 87 -10.81 8.73 -9.03
N ALA A 88 -11.20 9.98 -9.30
CA ALA A 88 -10.96 11.11 -8.42
C ALA A 88 -11.53 10.93 -7.01
N THR A 89 -11.06 11.75 -6.08
CA THR A 89 -11.66 11.84 -4.74
C THR A 89 -13.14 12.21 -4.82
N MET A 90 -13.95 11.52 -4.00
CA MET A 90 -15.38 11.80 -3.82
C MET A 90 -15.64 12.57 -2.51
N ALA A 91 -14.62 13.23 -1.98
CA ALA A 91 -14.71 13.98 -0.74
C ALA A 91 -15.67 15.17 -0.86
N SER A 92 -16.33 15.50 0.25
CA SER A 92 -17.10 16.75 0.34
C SER A 92 -16.16 17.96 0.24
N PRO A 93 -16.66 19.15 -0.15
CA PRO A 93 -15.83 20.36 -0.24
C PRO A 93 -15.02 20.63 1.05
N GLN A 94 -15.62 20.40 2.21
CA GLN A 94 -14.97 20.61 3.51
C GLN A 94 -13.79 19.65 3.74
N SER A 95 -13.90 18.40 3.29
CA SER A 95 -12.82 17.41 3.42
C SER A 95 -11.78 17.57 2.31
N PHE A 96 -12.18 18.11 1.15
CA PHE A 96 -11.36 18.23 -0.03
C PHE A 96 -10.14 19.12 0.21
N GLU A 97 -10.29 20.28 0.85
CA GLU A 97 -9.19 21.21 1.09
C GLU A 97 -8.03 20.55 1.87
N LEU A 98 -8.37 19.78 2.92
CA LEU A 98 -7.37 19.06 3.70
C LEU A 98 -6.72 17.93 2.89
N ILE A 99 -7.51 17.17 2.12
CA ILE A 99 -7.01 16.13 1.23
C ILE A 99 -6.05 16.69 0.19
N GLU A 100 -6.43 17.77 -0.47
CA GLU A 100 -5.62 18.43 -1.50
C GLU A 100 -4.30 18.93 -0.93
N LYS A 101 -4.34 19.60 0.23
CA LYS A 101 -3.14 20.05 0.92
C LYS A 101 -2.19 18.89 1.23
N SER A 102 -2.72 17.81 1.78
CA SER A 102 -1.91 16.65 2.22
C SER A 102 -1.33 15.86 1.06
N LEU A 103 -2.11 15.70 -0.02
CA LEU A 103 -1.59 15.15 -1.27
C LEU A 103 -0.52 16.05 -1.89
N SER A 104 -0.68 17.37 -1.81
CA SER A 104 0.31 18.33 -2.32
C SER A 104 1.63 18.24 -1.54
N GLU A 105 1.59 18.11 -0.22
CA GLU A 105 2.78 17.89 0.63
C GLU A 105 3.47 16.57 0.29
N ALA A 106 2.72 15.47 0.15
CA ALA A 106 3.25 14.19 -0.24
C ALA A 106 3.85 14.21 -1.67
N ARG A 107 3.16 14.82 -2.65
CA ARG A 107 3.65 14.98 -4.02
C ARG A 107 4.96 15.76 -4.05
N LYS A 108 5.07 16.87 -3.31
CA LYS A 108 6.33 17.64 -3.21
C LYS A 108 7.49 16.78 -2.73
N PHE A 109 7.23 15.81 -1.85
CA PHE A 109 8.26 14.89 -1.37
C PHE A 109 8.62 13.82 -2.41
N TYR A 110 7.63 13.10 -2.95
CA TYR A 110 7.86 11.94 -3.82
C TYR A 110 8.20 12.32 -5.26
N ALA A 111 7.58 13.37 -5.77
CA ALA A 111 7.61 13.80 -7.15
C ALA A 111 7.86 15.32 -7.22
N PRO A 112 8.96 15.86 -6.64
CA PRO A 112 9.18 17.29 -6.44
C PRO A 112 9.02 18.11 -7.73
N ASN A 113 9.47 17.56 -8.85
CA ASN A 113 9.48 18.20 -10.17
C ASN A 113 8.16 18.07 -10.95
N ALA A 114 7.18 17.34 -10.42
CA ALA A 114 5.89 17.12 -11.10
C ALA A 114 4.87 18.23 -10.79
N SER A 115 3.98 18.51 -11.73
CA SER A 115 2.78 19.33 -11.53
C SER A 115 1.48 18.51 -11.52
N ALA A 116 1.60 17.17 -11.41
CA ALA A 116 0.48 16.25 -11.45
C ALA A 116 -0.54 16.51 -10.34
N ILE A 117 -1.83 16.42 -10.68
CA ILE A 117 -2.95 16.61 -9.76
C ILE A 117 -3.32 15.27 -9.14
N TRP A 118 -2.93 15.07 -7.89
CA TRP A 118 -3.08 13.80 -7.16
C TRP A 118 -4.50 13.56 -6.61
N THR A 119 -5.42 14.52 -6.73
CA THR A 119 -6.83 14.38 -6.35
C THR A 119 -7.69 13.72 -7.43
N ASN A 120 -7.14 13.46 -8.62
CA ASN A 120 -7.85 12.92 -9.78
C ASN A 120 -7.55 11.42 -10.00
N VAL A 121 -7.21 11.01 -11.22
CA VAL A 121 -6.91 9.61 -11.56
C VAL A 121 -5.79 9.06 -10.68
N PHE A 122 -5.91 7.78 -10.31
CA PHE A 122 -5.00 7.10 -9.38
C PHE A 122 -5.02 7.68 -7.96
N TYR A 123 -6.12 8.32 -7.54
CA TYR A 123 -6.32 8.85 -6.19
C TYR A 123 -6.00 7.84 -5.07
N GLN A 124 -6.39 6.56 -5.21
CA GLN A 124 -6.07 5.55 -4.21
C GLN A 124 -4.55 5.41 -4.05
N TYR A 125 -3.81 5.27 -5.14
CA TYR A 125 -2.34 5.20 -5.09
C TYR A 125 -1.75 6.45 -4.42
N ALA A 126 -2.23 7.63 -4.82
CA ALA A 126 -1.76 8.92 -4.29
C ALA A 126 -2.07 9.08 -2.78
N ASN A 127 -3.23 8.63 -2.32
CA ASN A 127 -3.59 8.74 -0.90
C ASN A 127 -2.83 7.74 -0.01
N ARG A 128 -2.43 6.56 -0.52
CA ARG A 128 -1.52 5.64 0.19
C ARG A 128 -0.15 6.29 0.37
N LEU A 129 0.37 6.95 -0.67
CA LEU A 129 1.60 7.74 -0.56
C LEU A 129 1.46 8.88 0.46
N ALA A 130 0.33 9.58 0.51
CA ALA A 130 0.11 10.64 1.50
C ALA A 130 0.13 10.11 2.94
N HIS A 131 -0.50 8.97 3.22
CA HIS A 131 -0.45 8.35 4.54
C HIS A 131 0.95 7.84 4.90
N HIS A 132 1.71 7.30 3.93
CA HIS A 132 3.10 6.95 4.18
C HIS A 132 3.96 8.20 4.45
N TYR A 133 3.76 9.30 3.71
CA TYR A 133 4.42 10.59 3.97
C TYR A 133 4.09 11.12 5.37
N PHE A 134 2.83 11.03 5.79
CA PHE A 134 2.39 11.42 7.12
C PHE A 134 3.15 10.67 8.23
N LEU A 135 3.31 9.36 8.08
CA LEU A 135 4.07 8.57 9.06
C LEU A 135 5.55 8.93 9.04
N THR A 136 6.17 8.91 7.86
CA THR A 136 7.63 8.98 7.72
C THR A 136 8.20 10.38 7.82
N ARG A 137 7.54 11.37 7.23
CA ARG A 137 8.04 12.75 7.13
C ARG A 137 7.37 13.66 8.14
N PHE A 138 6.06 13.53 8.32
CA PHE A 138 5.32 14.41 9.22
C PHE A 138 5.46 13.98 10.70
N ASN A 139 5.54 12.67 10.95
CA ASN A 139 5.72 12.09 12.29
C ASN A 139 7.10 11.48 12.56
N GLY A 140 7.97 11.34 11.55
CA GLY A 140 9.33 10.81 11.74
C GLY A 140 9.40 9.31 12.07
N LEU A 141 8.33 8.56 11.80
CA LEU A 141 8.23 7.13 12.08
C LEU A 141 8.75 6.33 10.88
N LYS A 142 9.46 5.22 11.12
CA LYS A 142 9.72 4.27 10.02
C LYS A 142 8.40 3.60 9.62
N SER A 143 8.25 3.32 8.33
CA SER A 143 7.12 2.58 7.78
C SER A 143 7.50 2.01 6.41
N SER A 144 6.97 0.84 6.08
CA SER A 144 7.01 0.27 4.74
C SER A 144 5.61 0.33 4.14
N LEU A 145 5.46 1.02 3.00
CA LEU A 145 4.27 0.94 2.17
C LEU A 145 4.52 -0.06 1.04
N VAL A 146 3.65 -1.05 0.92
CA VAL A 146 3.76 -2.09 -0.10
C VAL A 146 2.54 -2.06 -1.01
N PHE A 147 2.77 -1.89 -2.30
CA PHE A 147 1.78 -2.20 -3.33
C PHE A 147 1.99 -3.66 -3.75
N LEU A 148 1.03 -4.52 -3.40
CA LEU A 148 1.08 -5.96 -3.66
C LEU A 148 0.27 -6.28 -4.91
N TYR A 149 0.90 -6.92 -5.88
CA TYR A 149 0.30 -7.26 -7.16
C TYR A 149 0.21 -8.78 -7.31
N PHE A 150 -1.02 -9.29 -7.50
CA PHE A 150 -1.22 -10.71 -7.76
C PHE A 150 -1.04 -11.02 -9.24
N VAL A 151 -0.27 -12.07 -9.52
CA VAL A 151 -0.08 -12.63 -10.87
C VAL A 151 -0.81 -13.96 -10.94
N ASN A 152 -1.36 -14.29 -12.11
CA ASN A 152 -2.18 -15.49 -12.33
C ASN A 152 -3.47 -15.54 -11.48
N ALA A 153 -4.02 -14.40 -11.08
CA ALA A 153 -5.35 -14.29 -10.46
C ALA A 153 -6.46 -14.43 -11.53
N MET A 154 -6.54 -15.62 -12.15
CA MET A 154 -7.39 -15.88 -13.32
C MET A 154 -8.89 -15.66 -13.06
N ASP A 155 -9.33 -15.91 -11.83
CA ASP A 155 -10.69 -15.65 -11.35
C ASP A 155 -11.05 -14.16 -11.36
N MET A 156 -10.05 -13.29 -11.25
CA MET A 156 -10.19 -11.83 -11.33
C MET A 156 -9.82 -11.26 -12.69
N GLN A 157 -9.59 -12.11 -13.71
CA GLN A 157 -9.01 -11.71 -15.00
C GLN A 157 -7.70 -10.90 -14.83
N GLY A 158 -6.93 -11.26 -13.80
CA GLY A 158 -5.69 -10.59 -13.45
C GLY A 158 -4.57 -10.85 -14.45
N PRO A 159 -3.52 -10.01 -14.45
CA PRO A 159 -2.33 -10.22 -15.26
C PRO A 159 -1.73 -11.61 -15.07
N VAL A 160 -1.22 -12.16 -16.16
CA VAL A 160 -0.59 -13.49 -16.19
C VAL A 160 0.92 -13.36 -15.94
N THR A 161 1.49 -12.16 -16.13
CA THR A 161 2.92 -11.91 -15.88
C THR A 161 3.20 -10.65 -15.04
N GLU A 162 4.40 -10.57 -14.45
CA GLU A 162 4.85 -9.37 -13.74
C GLU A 162 5.11 -8.20 -14.71
N GLU A 163 5.48 -8.46 -15.96
CA GLU A 163 5.73 -7.42 -16.98
C GLU A 163 4.49 -6.57 -17.29
N GLU A 164 3.30 -7.19 -17.28
CA GLU A 164 2.03 -6.49 -17.44
C GLU A 164 1.80 -5.51 -16.29
N TRP A 165 2.05 -5.94 -15.05
CA TRP A 165 2.00 -5.06 -13.89
C TRP A 165 3.06 -3.95 -13.96
N HIS A 166 4.29 -4.27 -14.37
CA HIS A 166 5.30 -3.23 -14.58
C HIS A 166 4.86 -2.20 -15.62
N GLY A 167 4.12 -2.60 -16.66
CA GLY A 167 3.49 -1.68 -17.61
C GLY A 167 2.50 -0.73 -16.94
N ALA A 168 1.57 -1.28 -16.15
CA ALA A 168 0.59 -0.50 -15.39
C ALA A 168 1.25 0.44 -14.37
N ILE A 169 2.24 -0.04 -13.61
CA ILE A 169 2.98 0.76 -12.62
C ILE A 169 3.69 1.93 -13.30
N ARG A 170 4.36 1.69 -14.44
CA ARG A 170 5.00 2.76 -15.22
C ARG A 170 3.99 3.83 -15.66
N LEU A 171 2.79 3.43 -16.06
CA LEU A 171 1.73 4.37 -16.42
C LEU A 171 1.27 5.19 -15.21
N ILE A 172 1.01 4.55 -14.07
CA ILE A 172 0.64 5.23 -12.82
C ILE A 172 1.71 6.24 -12.43
N HIS A 173 2.98 5.81 -12.44
CA HIS A 173 4.11 6.68 -12.10
C HIS A 173 4.23 7.85 -13.07
N ALA A 174 4.10 7.62 -14.38
CA ALA A 174 4.15 8.67 -15.38
C ALA A 174 3.04 9.71 -15.16
N VAL A 175 1.81 9.27 -14.90
CA VAL A 175 0.66 10.17 -14.68
C VAL A 175 0.78 10.94 -13.37
N LEU A 176 1.28 10.30 -12.30
CA LEU A 176 1.49 10.96 -11.00
C LEU A 176 2.82 11.74 -10.92
N GLY A 177 3.68 11.63 -11.94
CA GLY A 177 5.01 12.25 -11.99
C GLY A 177 6.03 11.63 -11.04
N LEU A 178 5.82 10.39 -10.62
CA LEU A 178 6.69 9.66 -9.71
C LEU A 178 7.98 9.17 -10.41
N PRO A 179 9.10 9.06 -9.69
CA PRO A 179 10.28 8.35 -10.19
C PRO A 179 9.99 6.86 -10.34
N LYS A 180 10.72 6.19 -11.23
CA LYS A 180 10.58 4.75 -11.50
C LYS A 180 10.77 3.86 -10.28
N ASP A 181 11.53 4.33 -9.28
CA ASP A 181 11.86 3.58 -8.08
C ASP A 181 11.65 4.46 -6.85
N LEU A 182 10.87 3.94 -5.90
CA LEU A 182 10.53 4.59 -4.65
C LEU A 182 11.07 3.82 -3.42
N ARG A 183 11.84 2.74 -3.60
CA ARG A 183 12.32 1.87 -2.52
C ARG A 183 13.16 2.62 -1.49
N SER A 184 14.00 3.57 -1.95
CA SER A 184 14.78 4.44 -1.07
C SER A 184 13.93 5.35 -0.17
N ARG A 185 12.63 5.44 -0.43
CA ARG A 185 11.64 6.20 0.32
C ARG A 185 10.67 5.30 1.11
N GLY A 186 10.92 4.00 1.20
CA GLY A 186 10.08 3.06 1.96
C GLY A 186 8.81 2.60 1.21
N VAL A 187 8.74 2.79 -0.10
CA VAL A 187 7.60 2.34 -0.92
C VAL A 187 8.08 1.24 -1.86
N PHE A 188 7.38 0.10 -1.85
CA PHE A 188 7.82 -1.12 -2.50
C PHE A 188 6.70 -1.73 -3.34
N ASP A 189 7.06 -2.23 -4.52
CA ASP A 189 6.20 -3.08 -5.33
C ASP A 189 6.56 -4.54 -5.06
N ALA A 190 5.59 -5.37 -4.71
CA ALA A 190 5.78 -6.80 -4.45
C ALA A 190 4.82 -7.63 -5.31
N PHE A 191 5.29 -8.77 -5.82
CA PHE A 191 4.53 -9.61 -6.74
C PHE A 191 4.30 -11.00 -6.13
N VAL A 192 3.07 -11.50 -6.19
CA VAL A 192 2.69 -12.82 -5.67
C VAL A 192 1.99 -13.63 -6.75
N ASP A 193 2.59 -14.76 -7.11
CA ASP A 193 2.01 -15.72 -8.04
C ASP A 193 0.97 -16.62 -7.33
N VAL A 194 -0.31 -16.41 -7.67
CA VAL A 194 -1.45 -17.14 -7.07
C VAL A 194 -1.42 -18.63 -7.41
N LYS A 195 -0.80 -19.06 -8.52
CA LYS A 195 -0.69 -20.50 -8.83
C LYS A 195 0.07 -21.24 -7.73
N ARG A 196 1.07 -20.60 -7.13
CA ARG A 196 1.84 -21.19 -6.03
C ARG A 196 1.01 -21.36 -4.76
N LEU A 197 -0.08 -20.60 -4.58
CA LEU A 197 -0.97 -20.71 -3.41
C LEU A 197 -1.82 -21.98 -3.48
N ARG A 198 -2.24 -22.38 -4.69
CA ARG A 198 -3.06 -23.57 -4.91
C ARG A 198 -2.29 -24.89 -4.74
N HIS A 199 -0.98 -24.90 -5.01
CA HIS A 199 -0.14 -26.09 -4.87
C HIS A 199 0.31 -26.38 -3.42
N GLY A 200 0.18 -25.41 -2.51
CA GLY A 200 0.47 -25.61 -1.08
C GLY A 200 -0.69 -26.15 -0.25
N ALA A 201 -1.90 -26.20 -0.81
CA ALA A 201 -3.14 -26.59 -0.11
C ALA A 201 -3.63 -28.01 -0.47
N GLY A 202 -2.90 -28.76 -1.30
CA GLY A 202 -3.33 -30.10 -1.73
C GLY A 202 -2.18 -30.92 -2.31
N SER A 203 -1.49 -31.65 -1.43
CA SER A 203 -0.73 -32.86 -1.79
C SER A 203 -0.28 -33.59 -0.51
N GLN A 204 -1.24 -34.14 0.22
CA GLN A 204 -1.02 -35.42 0.92
C GLN A 204 -1.73 -36.50 0.11
N PRO A 205 -1.02 -37.45 -0.50
CA PRO A 205 -1.66 -38.61 -1.10
C PRO A 205 -2.22 -39.49 0.03
N LEU A 206 -3.53 -39.70 0.03
CA LEU A 206 -4.10 -40.89 0.65
C LEU A 206 -3.83 -42.05 -0.30
N TYR A 207 -3.00 -42.99 0.19
CA TYR A 207 -2.68 -44.34 -0.29
C TYR A 207 -2.96 -44.67 -1.76
#